data_AF-A0A8X8IBH4-F1
#
_entry.id   AF-A0A8X8IBH4-F1
#
_cell.length_a   1.000
_cell.length_b   1.000
_cell.length_c   1.000
_cell.angle_alpha   90.00
_cell.angle_beta   90.00
_cell.angle_gamma   90.00
#
_symmetry.space_group_name_H-M   'P 1'
#
loop_
_entity.id
_entity.type
_entity.pdbx_description
1 polymer ?
#
loop_
_entity_poly.entity_id
_entity_poly.type
_entity_poly.pdbx_seq_one_letter_code
_entity_poly.pdbx_strand_id
1 'polypeptide(L)'
;MKYKLEEPVHGRIGTEKYQCTIEWRNGKFIADEPESSGGKDLGPDPFTLLLSSLASCTLVTLRMYIERKELDIPAIRVNTNLFQEIQNEELVTTIDRDIVFEGTVSEETKTKLQEIASRCPVSKILEGNTKVRTFVFRDTPGEKTVKYSNDEITVDWKPGYCQHSTRCWKQLLQVFDPREKKWVNVDGASAERIKQQVEQCPSGALLFHYNKDKEGNA
;
A
#
# COMPACT_ATOMS: atom_id res chain seq x y z
N MET A 1 3.33 -14.53 -0.95
CA MET A 1 2.66 -13.24 -0.65
C MET A 1 2.48 -12.51 -1.97
N LYS A 2 1.27 -12.07 -2.30
CA LYS A 2 0.97 -11.30 -3.50
C LYS A 2 0.32 -9.98 -3.10
N TYR A 3 0.86 -8.85 -3.55
CA TYR A 3 0.28 -7.54 -3.33
C TYR A 3 -0.98 -7.35 -4.20
N LYS A 4 -1.93 -6.53 -3.72
CA LYS A 4 -3.16 -6.21 -4.47
C LYS A 4 -2.89 -5.22 -5.61
N LEU A 5 -1.90 -4.34 -5.43
CA LEU A 5 -1.41 -3.42 -6.45
C LEU A 5 -0.09 -3.95 -7.00
N GLU A 6 0.15 -3.72 -8.29
CA GLU A 6 1.43 -4.02 -8.95
C GLU A 6 2.51 -3.06 -8.45
N GLU A 7 2.23 -1.76 -8.54
CA GLU A 7 3.06 -0.69 -7.98
C GLU A 7 2.49 -0.18 -6.66
N PRO A 8 3.34 0.15 -5.66
CA PRO A 8 2.88 0.73 -4.41
C PRO A 8 2.37 2.16 -4.60
N VAL A 9 1.55 2.63 -3.66
CA VAL A 9 1.24 4.06 -3.55
C VAL A 9 2.42 4.75 -2.89
N HIS A 10 2.89 5.83 -3.50
CA HIS A 10 4.01 6.62 -2.99
C HIS A 10 3.49 7.91 -2.35
N GLY A 11 3.98 8.21 -1.16
CA GLY A 11 3.69 9.45 -0.45
C GLY A 11 4.98 10.21 -0.16
N ARG A 12 4.95 11.53 -0.34
CA ARG A 12 6.06 12.41 0.01
C ARG A 12 5.53 13.67 0.66
N ILE A 13 6.25 14.14 1.68
CA ILE A 13 6.07 15.45 2.30
C ILE A 13 7.38 16.21 2.23
N GLY A 14 7.30 17.51 1.99
CA GLY A 14 8.44 18.43 1.99
C GLY A 14 8.52 19.21 3.31
N THR A 15 8.93 20.48 3.22
CA THR A 15 8.94 21.42 4.36
C THR A 15 7.65 22.24 4.49
N GLU A 16 6.77 22.17 3.49
CA GLU A 16 5.45 22.75 3.58
C GLU A 16 4.64 22.01 4.66
N LYS A 17 3.96 22.78 5.53
CA LYS A 17 3.27 22.21 6.68
C LYS A 17 2.13 21.31 6.23
N TYR A 18 2.20 20.04 6.67
CA TYR A 18 1.17 19.01 6.58
C TYR A 18 0.66 18.63 5.17
N GLN A 19 1.11 19.34 4.14
CA GLN A 19 0.83 19.00 2.75
C GLN A 19 1.69 17.84 2.25
N CYS A 20 1.03 16.82 1.73
CA CYS A 20 1.64 15.64 1.14
C CYS A 20 1.28 15.54 -0.35
N THR A 21 2.18 15.00 -1.16
CA THR A 21 1.86 14.50 -2.51
C THR A 21 1.72 12.99 -2.46
N ILE A 22 0.62 12.47 -2.99
CA ILE A 22 0.34 11.04 -3.13
C ILE A 22 0.31 10.69 -4.62
N GLU A 23 1.06 9.65 -5.00
CA GLU A 23 1.21 9.18 -6.38
C GLU A 23 0.82 7.70 -6.47
N TRP A 24 0.09 7.34 -7.52
CA TRP A 24 -0.28 5.95 -7.83
C TRP A 24 -0.27 5.74 -9.34
N ARG A 25 0.18 4.58 -9.83
CA ARG A 25 0.20 4.23 -11.27
C ARG A 25 0.65 5.41 -12.15
N ASN A 26 -0.30 6.13 -12.74
CA ASN A 26 -0.10 7.27 -13.64
C ASN A 26 -0.69 8.60 -13.13
N GLY A 27 -1.18 8.66 -11.88
CA GLY A 27 -1.85 9.81 -11.29
C GLY A 27 -1.18 10.31 -10.02
N LYS A 28 -1.52 11.55 -9.65
CA LYS A 28 -1.09 12.18 -8.38
C LYS A 28 -2.16 13.12 -7.85
N PHE A 29 -2.22 13.28 -6.53
CA PHE A 29 -3.02 14.30 -5.86
C PHE A 29 -2.30 14.86 -4.61
N ILE A 30 -2.81 15.98 -4.10
CA ILE A 30 -2.38 16.58 -2.84
C ILE A 30 -3.33 16.10 -1.73
N ALA A 31 -2.75 15.69 -0.59
CA ALA A 31 -3.46 15.52 0.68
C ALA A 31 -2.96 16.62 1.62
N ASP A 32 -3.86 17.26 2.35
CA ASP A 32 -3.49 18.37 3.23
C ASP A 32 -4.39 18.37 4.47
N GLU A 33 -3.85 18.84 5.58
CA GLU A 33 -4.64 19.05 6.79
C GLU A 33 -5.43 20.37 6.65
N PRO A 34 -6.59 20.50 7.31
CA PRO A 34 -7.34 21.75 7.32
C PRO A 34 -6.57 22.86 8.05
N GLU A 35 -7.01 24.11 7.84
CA GLU A 35 -6.42 25.28 8.51
C GLU A 35 -6.43 25.16 10.05
N SER A 36 -7.45 24.52 10.62
CA SER A 36 -7.58 24.27 12.06
C SER A 36 -6.47 23.38 12.64
N SER A 37 -5.88 22.52 11.83
CA SER A 37 -4.74 21.66 12.17
C SER A 37 -3.41 22.22 11.64
N GLY A 38 -3.42 23.42 11.06
CA GLY A 38 -2.23 24.14 10.58
C GLY A 38 -1.80 23.82 9.15
N GLY A 39 -2.63 23.12 8.37
CA GLY A 39 -2.46 22.97 6.93
C GLY A 39 -3.15 24.10 6.16
N LYS A 40 -3.41 23.90 4.87
CA LYS A 40 -4.02 24.90 3.97
C LYS A 40 -5.32 24.44 3.32
N ASP A 41 -5.83 23.26 3.72
CA ASP A 41 -7.07 22.67 3.18
C ASP A 41 -7.06 22.55 1.63
N LEU A 42 -5.88 22.30 1.04
CA LEU A 42 -5.71 22.20 -0.42
C LEU A 42 -6.03 20.81 -0.99
N GLY A 43 -6.38 19.87 -0.14
CA GLY A 43 -6.71 18.49 -0.46
C GLY A 43 -7.33 17.78 0.73
N PRO A 44 -7.85 16.57 0.55
CA PRO A 44 -8.44 15.82 1.65
C PRO A 44 -7.40 15.44 2.70
N ASP A 45 -7.77 15.57 3.97
CA ASP A 45 -7.01 15.05 5.09
C ASP A 45 -7.00 13.50 5.10
N PRO A 46 -6.16 12.86 5.93
CA PRO A 46 -6.06 11.39 5.98
C PRO A 46 -7.37 10.66 6.31
N PHE A 47 -8.21 11.22 7.20
CA PHE A 47 -9.51 10.63 7.53
C PHE A 47 -10.49 10.77 6.37
N THR A 48 -10.53 11.94 5.73
CA THR A 48 -11.32 12.17 4.52
C THR A 48 -10.92 11.21 3.40
N LEU A 49 -9.62 10.92 3.22
CA LEU A 49 -9.13 9.92 2.27
C LEU A 49 -9.60 8.50 2.61
N LEU A 50 -9.54 8.11 3.89
CA LEU A 50 -10.01 6.80 4.36
C LEU A 50 -11.51 6.63 4.07
N LEU A 51 -12.32 7.61 4.44
CA LEU A 51 -13.77 7.62 4.21
C LEU A 51 -14.11 7.65 2.72
N SER A 52 -13.40 8.45 1.93
CA SER A 52 -13.53 8.51 0.46
C SER A 52 -13.24 7.15 -0.19
N SER A 53 -12.28 6.39 0.34
CA SER A 53 -11.98 5.04 -0.14
C SER A 53 -13.15 4.08 0.10
N LEU A 54 -13.84 4.18 1.25
CA LEU A 54 -15.03 3.39 1.55
C LEU A 54 -16.21 3.79 0.66
N ALA A 55 -16.49 5.10 0.58
CA ALA A 55 -17.60 5.63 -0.22
C ALA A 55 -17.47 5.24 -1.70
N SER A 56 -16.29 5.48 -2.31
CA SER A 56 -16.03 5.13 -3.71
C SER A 56 -16.13 3.63 -3.96
N CYS A 57 -15.58 2.79 -3.07
CA CYS A 57 -15.65 1.34 -3.19
C CYS A 57 -17.10 0.83 -3.11
N THR A 58 -17.91 1.40 -2.23
CA THR A 58 -19.35 1.10 -2.13
C THR A 58 -20.10 1.52 -3.39
N LEU A 59 -19.93 2.75 -3.87
CA LEU A 59 -20.60 3.26 -5.07
C LEU A 59 -20.30 2.38 -6.30
N VAL A 60 -19.03 2.05 -6.53
CA VAL A 60 -18.63 1.17 -7.65
C VAL A 60 -19.26 -0.21 -7.50
N THR A 61 -19.23 -0.80 -6.30
CA THR A 61 -19.80 -2.14 -6.05
C THR A 61 -21.30 -2.17 -6.32
N LEU A 62 -22.03 -1.14 -5.87
CA LEU A 62 -23.46 -1.02 -6.10
C LEU A 62 -23.78 -0.82 -7.58
N ARG A 63 -23.06 0.07 -8.27
CA ARG A 63 -23.26 0.31 -9.71
C ARG A 63 -23.06 -0.97 -10.52
N MET A 64 -21.98 -1.71 -10.26
CA MET A 64 -21.74 -3.01 -10.90
C MET A 64 -22.90 -4.00 -10.69
N TYR A 65 -23.50 -4.03 -9.50
CA TYR A 65 -24.63 -4.91 -9.21
C TYR A 65 -25.91 -4.46 -9.92
N ILE A 66 -26.21 -3.16 -9.88
CA ILE A 66 -27.37 -2.54 -10.52
C ILE A 66 -27.35 -2.78 -12.03
N GLU A 67 -26.21 -2.58 -12.68
CA GLU A 67 -26.03 -2.85 -14.11
C GLU A 67 -26.21 -4.34 -14.43
N ARG A 68 -25.60 -5.23 -13.63
CA ARG A 68 -25.75 -6.68 -13.81
C ARG A 68 -27.19 -7.17 -13.64
N LYS A 69 -27.99 -6.47 -12.84
CA LYS A 69 -29.39 -6.80 -12.57
C LYS A 69 -30.36 -5.97 -13.39
N GLU A 70 -29.85 -5.12 -14.29
CA GLU A 70 -30.64 -4.27 -15.18
C GLU A 70 -31.66 -3.41 -14.41
N LEU A 71 -31.28 -2.92 -13.22
CA LEU A 71 -32.15 -2.10 -12.37
C LEU A 71 -32.08 -0.63 -12.80
N ASP A 72 -33.23 0.04 -12.89
CA ASP A 72 -33.33 1.47 -13.20
C ASP A 72 -33.10 2.34 -11.96
N ILE A 73 -31.83 2.53 -11.60
CA ILE A 73 -31.40 3.40 -10.51
C ILE A 73 -30.35 4.38 -11.06
N PRO A 74 -30.76 5.61 -11.42
CA PRO A 74 -29.91 6.53 -12.17
C PRO A 74 -28.75 7.05 -11.34
N ALA A 75 -28.96 7.34 -10.05
CA ALA A 75 -27.94 7.88 -9.17
C ALA A 75 -27.97 7.25 -7.77
N ILE A 76 -26.78 7.18 -7.19
CA ILE A 76 -26.52 6.63 -5.86
C ILE A 76 -25.62 7.62 -5.16
N ARG A 77 -25.97 7.99 -3.93
CA ARG A 77 -25.15 8.85 -3.08
C ARG A 77 -24.77 8.07 -1.83
N VAL A 78 -23.55 8.27 -1.38
CA VAL A 78 -23.04 7.68 -0.15
C VAL A 78 -22.46 8.80 0.70
N ASN A 79 -22.92 8.92 1.93
CA ASN A 79 -22.30 9.75 2.95
C ASN A 79 -21.59 8.83 3.94
N THR A 80 -20.42 9.23 4.40
CA THR A 80 -19.65 8.48 5.38
C THR A 80 -19.08 9.42 6.41
N ASN A 81 -19.07 8.98 7.67
CA ASN A 81 -18.40 9.68 8.76
C ASN A 81 -17.82 8.65 9.73
N LEU A 82 -16.92 9.08 10.61
CA LEU A 82 -16.36 8.23 11.64
C LEU A 82 -16.37 8.90 13.01
N PHE A 83 -16.48 8.09 14.04
CA PHE A 83 -16.29 8.51 15.42
C PHE A 83 -15.53 7.44 16.19
N GLN A 84 -14.94 7.83 17.31
CA GLN A 84 -14.21 6.93 18.19
C GLN A 84 -14.66 7.13 19.63
N GLU A 85 -14.79 6.04 20.35
CA GLU A 85 -15.21 6.02 21.75
C GLU A 85 -14.53 4.88 22.51
N ILE A 86 -14.44 5.02 23.83
CA ILE A 86 -13.85 3.98 24.68
C ILE A 86 -14.98 3.05 25.14
N GLN A 87 -14.92 1.78 24.75
CA GLN A 87 -15.81 0.73 25.22
C GLN A 87 -14.98 -0.37 25.88
N ASN A 88 -15.32 -0.76 27.11
CA ASN A 88 -14.59 -1.79 27.87
C ASN A 88 -13.06 -1.56 27.92
N GLU A 89 -12.64 -0.31 28.18
CA GLU A 89 -11.22 0.13 28.22
C GLU A 89 -10.47 0.06 26.86
N GLU A 90 -11.16 -0.27 25.77
CA GLU A 90 -10.60 -0.30 24.43
C GLU A 90 -11.15 0.86 23.57
N LEU A 91 -10.29 1.48 22.76
CA LEU A 91 -10.71 2.49 21.79
C LEU A 91 -11.38 1.80 20.60
N VAL A 92 -12.69 1.97 20.46
CA VAL A 92 -13.48 1.47 19.34
C VAL A 92 -13.66 2.59 18.32
N THR A 93 -13.47 2.26 17.04
CA THR A 93 -13.74 3.16 15.93
C THR A 93 -14.95 2.67 15.17
N THR A 94 -15.94 3.55 14.98
CA THR A 94 -17.16 3.27 14.22
C THR A 94 -17.19 4.16 12.99
N ILE A 95 -17.54 3.59 11.84
CA ILE A 95 -17.71 4.31 10.59
C ILE A 95 -19.17 4.14 10.15
N ASP A 96 -19.90 5.24 10.10
CA ASP A 96 -21.26 5.27 9.59
C ASP A 96 -21.25 5.45 8.07
N ARG A 97 -22.22 4.82 7.40
CA ARG A 97 -22.40 4.90 5.95
C ARG A 97 -23.87 4.95 5.60
N ASP A 98 -24.31 6.10 5.12
CA ASP A 98 -25.67 6.32 4.64
C ASP A 98 -25.72 6.21 3.12
N ILE A 99 -26.64 5.40 2.59
CA ILE A 99 -26.81 5.18 1.16
C ILE A 99 -28.16 5.73 0.72
N VAL A 100 -28.15 6.62 -0.26
CA VAL A 100 -29.35 7.22 -0.84
C VAL A 100 -29.44 6.82 -2.30
N PHE A 101 -30.61 6.31 -2.71
CA PHE A 101 -30.92 5.97 -4.09
C PHE A 101 -31.90 7.02 -4.64
N GLU A 102 -31.60 7.56 -5.82
CA GLU A 102 -32.52 8.45 -6.53
C GLU A 102 -33.53 7.63 -7.34
N GLY A 103 -34.79 8.08 -7.36
CA GLY A 103 -35.90 7.36 -8.00
C GLY A 103 -36.69 6.45 -7.06
N THR A 104 -37.66 5.71 -7.61
CA THR A 104 -38.49 4.79 -6.84
C THR A 104 -37.83 3.42 -6.76
N VAL A 105 -37.25 3.09 -5.60
CA VAL A 105 -36.63 1.79 -5.34
C VAL A 105 -37.41 1.05 -4.26
N SER A 106 -37.79 -0.21 -4.52
CA SER A 106 -38.52 -1.03 -3.55
C SER A 106 -37.69 -1.32 -2.30
N GLU A 107 -38.34 -1.48 -1.15
CA GLU A 107 -37.65 -1.81 0.11
C GLU A 107 -36.88 -3.13 0.05
N GLU A 108 -37.39 -4.12 -0.69
CA GLU A 108 -36.68 -5.38 -0.96
C GLU A 108 -35.36 -5.12 -1.71
N THR A 109 -35.41 -4.27 -2.75
CA THR A 109 -34.22 -3.90 -3.52
C THR A 109 -33.23 -3.11 -2.66
N LYS A 110 -33.71 -2.16 -1.84
CA LYS A 110 -32.85 -1.41 -0.91
C LYS A 110 -32.16 -2.32 0.09
N THR A 111 -32.90 -3.24 0.70
CA THR A 111 -32.35 -4.25 1.62
C THR A 111 -31.27 -5.09 0.93
N LYS A 112 -31.51 -5.48 -0.33
CA LYS A 112 -30.53 -6.23 -1.09
C LYS A 112 -29.28 -5.41 -1.40
N LEU A 113 -29.45 -4.15 -1.81
CA LEU A 113 -28.33 -3.26 -2.10
C LEU A 113 -27.51 -2.95 -0.84
N GLN A 114 -28.15 -2.82 0.33
CA GLN A 114 -27.47 -2.68 1.62
C GLN A 114 -26.57 -3.90 1.92
N GLU A 115 -27.07 -5.12 1.72
CA GLU A 115 -26.27 -6.35 1.87
C GLU A 115 -25.09 -6.41 0.89
N ILE A 116 -25.26 -5.91 -0.34
CA ILE A 116 -24.17 -5.83 -1.31
C ILE A 116 -23.13 -4.78 -0.90
N ALA A 117 -23.56 -3.63 -0.37
CA ALA A 117 -22.68 -2.56 0.08
C ALA A 117 -21.74 -3.00 1.22
N SER A 118 -22.21 -3.83 2.16
CA SER A 118 -21.36 -4.37 3.24
C SER A 118 -20.29 -5.34 2.75
N ARG A 119 -20.42 -5.84 1.51
CA ARG A 119 -19.46 -6.78 0.91
C ARG A 119 -18.45 -6.12 -0.01
N CYS A 120 -18.44 -4.79 -0.11
CA CYS A 120 -17.45 -4.10 -0.92
C CYS A 120 -16.02 -4.41 -0.38
N PRO A 121 -15.00 -4.48 -1.25
CA PRO A 121 -13.63 -4.82 -0.84
C PRO A 121 -13.08 -4.00 0.33
N VAL A 122 -13.41 -2.70 0.42
CA VAL A 122 -12.94 -1.84 1.51
C VAL A 122 -13.67 -2.16 2.83
N SER A 123 -14.99 -2.38 2.82
CA SER A 123 -15.73 -2.85 4.01
C SER A 123 -15.09 -4.13 4.59
N LYS A 124 -14.77 -5.10 3.73
CA LYS A 124 -14.11 -6.34 4.16
C LYS A 124 -12.72 -6.14 4.77
N ILE A 125 -11.99 -5.10 4.37
CA ILE A 125 -10.69 -4.75 4.96
C ILE A 125 -10.89 -4.11 6.33
N LEU A 126 -11.85 -3.19 6.45
CA LEU A 126 -12.14 -2.45 7.69
C LEU A 126 -12.72 -3.36 8.79
N GLU A 127 -13.61 -4.28 8.42
CA GLU A 127 -14.23 -5.27 9.33
C GLU A 127 -13.34 -6.51 9.55
N GLY A 128 -12.21 -6.60 8.84
CA GLY A 128 -11.30 -7.74 8.86
C GLY A 128 -10.14 -7.60 9.84
N ASN A 129 -9.26 -8.60 9.87
CA ASN A 129 -8.03 -8.58 10.67
C ASN A 129 -6.88 -7.89 9.91
N THR A 130 -6.95 -6.56 9.86
CA THR A 130 -5.94 -5.73 9.17
C THR A 130 -4.73 -5.45 10.05
N LYS A 131 -3.53 -5.58 9.49
CA LYS A 131 -2.26 -5.31 10.18
C LYS A 131 -1.40 -4.33 9.39
N VAL A 132 -1.04 -3.20 10.00
CA VAL A 132 -0.07 -2.26 9.45
C VAL A 132 1.33 -2.68 9.92
N ARG A 133 2.26 -2.88 8.98
CA ARG A 133 3.67 -3.22 9.27
C ARG A 133 4.57 -2.07 8.86
N THR A 134 5.32 -1.55 9.82
CA THR A 134 6.23 -0.41 9.62
C THR A 134 7.68 -0.88 9.48
N PHE A 135 8.37 -0.34 8.49
CA PHE A 135 9.78 -0.58 8.23
C PHE A 135 10.47 0.77 8.00
N VAL A 136 11.76 0.85 8.34
CA VAL A 136 12.55 2.09 8.23
C VAL A 136 13.83 1.76 7.49
N PHE A 137 14.12 2.53 6.45
CA PHE A 137 15.37 2.44 5.69
C PHE A 137 16.56 2.87 6.56
N ARG A 138 17.67 2.15 6.46
CA ARG A 138 18.89 2.40 7.23
C ARG A 138 20.11 2.45 6.31
N ASP A 139 20.95 3.46 6.51
CA ASP A 139 22.13 3.72 5.69
C ASP A 139 23.36 4.18 6.50
N THR A 140 23.33 4.00 7.83
CA THR A 140 24.41 4.46 8.71
C THR A 140 25.78 3.90 8.28
N PRO A 141 26.84 4.72 8.21
CA PRO A 141 28.17 4.20 7.93
C PRO A 141 28.65 3.21 8.99
N GLY A 142 29.46 2.22 8.59
CA GLY A 142 30.13 1.29 9.52
C GLY A 142 29.42 -0.01 9.84
N GLU A 143 28.23 -0.26 9.29
CA GLU A 143 27.54 -1.54 9.45
C GLU A 143 28.30 -2.69 8.78
N LYS A 144 28.39 -3.84 9.46
CA LYS A 144 29.03 -5.04 8.91
C LYS A 144 28.31 -5.44 7.63
N THR A 145 29.07 -5.47 6.53
CA THR A 145 28.53 -5.78 5.20
C THR A 145 29.16 -7.06 4.68
N VAL A 146 28.33 -8.03 4.30
CA VAL A 146 28.73 -9.27 3.62
C VAL A 146 28.45 -9.08 2.14
N LYS A 147 29.47 -9.25 1.30
CA LYS A 147 29.36 -9.05 -0.15
C LYS A 147 29.27 -10.40 -0.88
N TYR A 148 28.34 -10.48 -1.82
CA TYR A 148 28.19 -11.61 -2.72
C TYR A 148 28.33 -11.09 -4.14
N SER A 149 29.28 -11.63 -4.91
CA SER A 149 29.67 -11.06 -6.21
C SER A 149 29.95 -12.16 -7.23
N ASN A 150 29.65 -11.88 -8.51
CA ASN A 150 30.06 -12.65 -9.69
C ASN A 150 30.70 -11.69 -10.72
N ASP A 151 30.77 -12.08 -12.00
CA ASP A 151 31.40 -11.23 -13.02
C ASP A 151 30.61 -9.95 -13.34
N GLU A 152 29.29 -9.94 -13.12
CA GLU A 152 28.38 -8.85 -13.54
C GLU A 152 27.93 -7.96 -12.37
N ILE A 153 27.67 -8.54 -11.20
CA ILE A 153 26.97 -7.86 -10.10
C ILE A 153 27.59 -8.13 -8.72
N THR A 154 27.30 -7.22 -7.79
CA THR A 154 27.51 -7.40 -6.35
C THR A 154 26.22 -7.10 -5.58
N VAL A 155 25.87 -8.01 -4.68
CA VAL A 155 24.82 -7.83 -3.68
C VAL A 155 25.47 -7.67 -2.30
N ASP A 156 25.25 -6.52 -1.68
CA ASP A 156 25.70 -6.21 -0.33
C ASP A 156 24.58 -6.56 0.66
N TRP A 157 24.88 -7.39 1.65
CA TRP A 157 23.98 -7.71 2.75
C TRP A 157 24.48 -7.13 4.08
N LYS A 158 23.64 -6.33 4.72
CA LYS A 158 23.85 -5.70 6.03
C LYS A 158 22.95 -6.36 7.08
N PRO A 159 23.44 -7.36 7.85
CA PRO A 159 22.62 -8.13 8.78
C PRO A 159 21.94 -7.27 9.85
N GLY A 160 22.65 -6.29 10.43
CA GLY A 160 22.09 -5.43 11.47
C GLY A 160 20.95 -4.53 11.00
N TYR A 161 20.77 -4.37 9.68
CA TYR A 161 19.66 -3.58 9.13
C TYR A 161 18.45 -4.43 8.82
N CYS A 162 18.54 -5.76 8.84
CA CYS A 162 17.42 -6.61 8.48
C CYS A 162 16.27 -6.49 9.47
N GLN A 163 15.11 -6.04 9.00
CA GLN A 163 13.87 -6.00 9.79
C GLN A 163 12.97 -7.23 9.55
N HIS A 164 13.50 -8.28 8.91
CA HIS A 164 12.78 -9.53 8.63
C HIS A 164 11.40 -9.31 7.96
N SER A 165 11.32 -8.35 7.04
CA SER A 165 10.09 -8.07 6.29
C SER A 165 9.64 -9.28 5.45
N THR A 166 10.60 -10.15 5.10
CA THR A 166 10.50 -11.29 4.18
C THR A 166 10.13 -10.93 2.75
N ARG A 167 10.02 -9.65 2.42
CA ARG A 167 9.68 -9.13 1.08
C ARG A 167 10.80 -9.36 0.08
N CYS A 168 12.03 -9.16 0.55
CA CYS A 168 13.24 -9.12 -0.28
C CYS A 168 13.80 -10.49 -0.69
N TRP A 169 13.25 -11.61 -0.21
CA TRP A 169 13.76 -12.94 -0.53
C TRP A 169 12.69 -13.96 -0.92
N LYS A 170 11.47 -13.89 -0.36
CA LYS A 170 10.44 -14.91 -0.56
C LYS A 170 9.97 -15.09 -2.01
N GLN A 171 10.21 -14.12 -2.88
CA GLN A 171 9.80 -14.18 -4.29
C GLN A 171 10.93 -14.62 -5.24
N LEU A 172 12.15 -14.85 -4.73
CA LEU A 172 13.31 -15.29 -5.52
C LEU A 172 14.21 -16.22 -4.70
N LEU A 173 13.64 -17.34 -4.24
CA LEU A 173 14.30 -18.29 -3.33
C LEU A 173 15.55 -18.93 -3.94
N GLN A 174 15.64 -19.05 -5.25
CA GLN A 174 16.83 -19.58 -5.92
C GLN A 174 18.05 -18.64 -5.82
N VAL A 175 17.84 -17.37 -5.47
CA VAL A 175 18.89 -16.37 -5.22
C VAL A 175 19.05 -16.11 -3.72
N PHE A 176 17.95 -15.99 -2.98
CA PHE A 176 17.97 -15.62 -1.56
C PHE A 176 17.39 -16.74 -0.69
N ASP A 177 18.25 -17.62 -0.18
CA ASP A 177 17.85 -18.71 0.71
C ASP A 177 18.44 -18.55 2.13
N PRO A 178 17.65 -18.15 3.14
CA PRO A 178 18.14 -17.99 4.50
C PRO A 178 18.49 -19.31 5.20
N ARG A 179 18.18 -20.47 4.59
CA ARG A 179 18.54 -21.80 5.13
C ARG A 179 19.95 -22.23 4.73
N GLU A 180 20.50 -21.61 3.69
CA GLU A 180 21.84 -21.91 3.20
C GLU A 180 22.90 -21.09 3.94
N LYS A 181 24.08 -21.68 4.13
CA LYS A 181 25.21 -20.99 4.77
C LYS A 181 25.66 -19.77 3.96
N LYS A 182 25.63 -19.88 2.63
CA LYS A 182 25.80 -18.76 1.69
C LYS A 182 24.40 -18.28 1.30
N TRP A 183 23.84 -17.36 2.09
CA TRP A 183 22.46 -16.90 1.92
C TRP A 183 22.18 -16.42 0.48
N VAL A 184 23.07 -15.64 -0.12
CA VAL A 184 22.86 -15.07 -1.47
C VAL A 184 23.63 -15.83 -2.54
N ASN A 185 22.90 -16.36 -3.51
CA ASN A 185 23.40 -16.96 -4.74
C ASN A 185 23.19 -16.01 -5.93
N VAL A 186 24.19 -15.18 -6.25
CA VAL A 186 24.14 -14.18 -7.33
C VAL A 186 24.02 -14.76 -8.73
N ASP A 187 24.23 -16.07 -8.90
CA ASP A 187 24.08 -16.77 -10.19
C ASP A 187 22.70 -17.44 -10.35
N GLY A 188 21.82 -17.30 -9.35
CA GLY A 188 20.51 -17.95 -9.34
C GLY A 188 19.45 -17.31 -10.26
N ALA A 189 19.70 -16.12 -10.79
CA ALA A 189 18.82 -15.41 -11.73
C ALA A 189 19.59 -14.33 -12.51
N SER A 190 18.95 -13.67 -13.48
CA SER A 190 19.55 -12.53 -14.18
C SER A 190 19.80 -11.35 -13.24
N ALA A 191 20.82 -10.53 -13.54
CA ALA A 191 21.15 -9.32 -12.79
C ALA A 191 19.93 -8.40 -12.59
N GLU A 192 19.15 -8.17 -13.65
CA GLU A 192 17.95 -7.34 -13.59
C GLU A 192 16.90 -7.93 -12.64
N ARG A 193 16.72 -9.25 -12.63
CA ARG A 193 15.77 -9.90 -11.72
C ARG A 193 16.22 -9.81 -10.26
N ILE A 194 17.53 -9.93 -10.02
CA ILE A 194 18.13 -9.79 -8.69
C ILE A 194 17.98 -8.35 -8.19
N LYS A 195 18.29 -7.36 -9.04
CA LYS A 195 18.13 -5.94 -8.74
C LYS A 195 16.70 -5.60 -8.30
N GLN A 196 15.70 -5.97 -9.12
CA GLN A 196 14.29 -5.76 -8.80
C GLN A 196 13.89 -6.36 -7.45
N GLN A 197 14.45 -7.51 -7.10
CA GLN A 197 14.18 -8.19 -5.83
C GLN A 197 14.86 -7.52 -4.63
N VAL A 198 16.10 -7.04 -4.81
CA VAL A 198 16.85 -6.30 -3.78
C VAL A 198 16.18 -4.96 -3.46
N GLU A 199 15.67 -4.26 -4.47
CA GLU A 199 14.94 -3.00 -4.33
C GLU A 199 13.68 -3.13 -3.46
N GLN A 200 13.14 -4.34 -3.28
CA GLN A 200 12.04 -4.61 -2.36
C GLN A 200 12.45 -4.64 -0.88
N CYS A 201 13.74 -4.45 -0.55
CA CYS A 201 14.22 -4.40 0.83
C CYS A 201 13.86 -3.07 1.49
N PRO A 202 12.89 -3.04 2.43
CA PRO A 202 12.42 -1.77 2.97
C PRO A 202 13.36 -1.16 4.01
N SER A 203 14.39 -1.91 4.44
CA SER A 203 15.29 -1.50 5.52
C SER A 203 16.70 -1.14 5.05
N GLY A 204 16.99 -1.25 3.74
CA GLY A 204 18.35 -1.05 3.21
C GLY A 204 19.33 -2.18 3.59
N ALA A 205 18.82 -3.31 4.09
CA ALA A 205 19.63 -4.46 4.44
C ALA A 205 20.23 -5.20 3.24
N LEU A 206 19.64 -5.01 2.06
CA LEU A 206 20.19 -5.50 0.79
C LEU A 206 20.41 -4.30 -0.12
N LEU A 207 21.56 -4.25 -0.76
CA LEU A 207 21.91 -3.26 -1.78
C LEU A 207 22.47 -3.99 -3.00
N PHE A 208 22.23 -3.43 -4.18
CA PHE A 208 22.65 -3.99 -5.45
C PHE A 208 23.54 -3.00 -6.18
N HIS A 209 24.61 -3.51 -6.78
CA HIS A 209 25.54 -2.75 -7.60
C HIS A 209 25.95 -3.58 -8.83
N TYR A 210 26.05 -2.93 -10.00
CA TYR A 210 26.77 -3.52 -11.13
C TYR A 210 28.27 -3.43 -10.86
N ASN A 211 28.98 -4.53 -11.10
CA ASN A 211 30.44 -4.50 -11.12
C ASN A 211 30.82 -3.73 -12.37
N LYS A 212 31.47 -2.58 -12.22
CA LYS A 212 31.92 -1.79 -13.37
C LYS A 212 32.64 -2.71 -14.35
N ASP A 213 32.26 -2.66 -15.62
CA ASP A 213 33.00 -3.33 -16.69
C ASP A 213 34.49 -3.03 -16.55
N LYS A 214 35.30 -4.05 -16.85
CA LYS A 214 36.72 -3.88 -17.20
C LYS A 214 36.90 -2.58 -17.98
N GLU A 215 37.82 -1.73 -17.54
CA GLU A 215 38.20 -0.48 -18.20
C GLU A 215 38.39 -0.65 -19.72
N GLY A 216 37.98 0.36 -20.50
CA GLY A 216 38.66 0.62 -21.78
C GLY A 216 37.81 1.24 -22.89
N ASN A 217 37.82 2.56 -22.92
CA ASN A 217 37.62 3.40 -24.11
C ASN A 217 38.50 2.93 -25.30
N ALA A 218 37.90 2.64 -26.46
CA ALA A 218 38.47 2.78 -27.81
C ALA A 218 37.36 2.66 -28.87
#